data_AF-A0A961FA68-F1
#
_entry.id   AF-A0A961FA68-F1
#
_cell.length_a   1.000
_cell.length_b   1.000
_cell.length_c   1.000
_cell.angle_alpha   90.00
_cell.angle_beta   90.00
_cell.angle_gamma   90.00
#
_symmetry.space_group_name_H-M   'P 1'
#
loop_
_entity.id
_entity.type
_entity.pdbx_description
1 polymer ?
#
loop_
_entity_poly.entity_id
_entity_poly.type
_entity_poly.pdbx_seq_one_letter_code
_entity_poly.pdbx_strand_id
1 'polypeptide(L)' 'MYPVTVDQLMAISDAGQIMPPKSTWFEPKLRSGLFVHTF' A
#
# COMPACT_ATOMS: atom_id res chain seq x y z
N MET A 1 16.09 -2.78 4.58
CA MET A 1 14.71 -3.26 4.77
C MET A 1 14.35 -4.06 3.53
N TYR A 2 13.87 -5.29 3.69
CA TYR A 2 13.44 -6.12 2.56
C TYR A 2 12.01 -5.72 2.16
N PRO A 3 11.70 -5.64 0.85
CA PRO A 3 10.35 -5.33 0.41
C PRO A 3 9.39 -6.43 0.86
N VAL A 4 8.24 -6.03 1.39
CA VAL A 4 7.15 -6.93 1.75
C VAL A 4 6.57 -7.50 0.46
N THR A 5 6.33 -8.82 0.41
CA THR A 5 5.67 -9.44 -0.75
C THR A 5 4.16 -9.20 -0.71
N VAL A 6 3.49 -9.32 -1.85
CA VAL A 6 2.02 -9.21 -1.91
C VAL A 6 1.37 -10.25 -1.00
N ASP A 7 1.84 -11.49 -1.02
CA ASP A 7 1.30 -12.58 -0.20
C ASP A 7 1.37 -12.28 1.30
N GLN A 8 2.47 -11.69 1.77
CA GLN A 8 2.62 -11.27 3.17
C GLN A 8 1.63 -10.16 3.52
N LEU A 9 1.43 -9.21 2.60
CA LEU A 9 0.50 -8.11 2.78
C LEU A 9 -0.96 -8.61 2.87
N MET A 10 -1.32 -9.58 2.04
CA MET A 10 -2.64 -10.23 2.07
C MET A 10 -2.87 -11.01 3.37
N ALA A 11 -1.89 -11.81 3.81
CA ALA A 11 -2.00 -12.58 5.06
C ALA A 11 -2.22 -11.70 6.30
N ILE A 12 -1.58 -10.53 6.36
CA ILE A 12 -1.74 -9.57 7.47
C ILE A 12 -3.13 -8.92 7.44
N SER A 13 -3.65 -8.62 6.25
CA SER A 13 -5.02 -8.13 6.05
C SER A 13 -6.06 -9.15 6.47
N ASP A 14 -5.91 -10.41 6.04
CA ASP A 14 -6.83 -11.51 6.37
C ASP A 14 -6.84 -11.81 7.88
N ALA A 15 -5.70 -11.59 8.55
CA ALA A 15 -5.59 -11.69 10.00
C ALA A 15 -6.17 -10.47 10.77
N GLY A 16 -6.67 -9.45 10.08
CA GLY A 16 -7.21 -8.22 10.69
C GLY A 16 -6.14 -7.37 11.41
N GLN A 17 -4.87 -7.52 11.03
CA GLN A 17 -3.75 -6.81 11.63
C GLN A 17 -3.36 -5.55 10.85
N ILE A 18 -2.49 -4.73 11.45
CA ILE A 18 -2.03 -3.47 10.87
C ILE A 18 -0.52 -3.51 10.70
N MET A 19 -0.05 -3.05 9.53
CA MET A 19 1.36 -2.88 9.22
C MET A 19 1.96 -1.67 9.98
N PRO A 20 3.21 -1.76 10.46
CA PRO A 20 3.91 -0.61 11.04
C PRO A 20 3.95 0.57 10.06
N PRO A 21 3.89 1.83 10.54
CA PRO A 21 3.88 2.99 9.66
C PRO A 21 5.12 3.00 8.76
N LYS A 22 4.91 3.28 7.46
CA LYS A 22 5.96 3.37 6.42
C LYS A 22 6.69 2.05 6.08
N SER A 23 6.10 0.90 6.38
CA SER A 23 6.69 -0.42 6.09
C SER A 23 6.38 -0.99 4.69
N THR A 24 5.53 -0.32 3.90
CA THR A 24 5.10 -0.77 2.56
C THR A 24 5.28 0.34 1.53
N TRP A 25 5.81 0.00 0.35
CA TRP A 25 5.87 0.86 -0.83
C TRP A 25 5.59 0.01 -2.08
N PHE A 26 4.96 0.57 -3.11
CA PHE A 26 4.62 -0.15 -4.34
C PHE A 26 5.20 0.58 -5.55
N GLU A 27 5.62 -0.20 -6.56
CA GLU A 27 6.19 0.26 -7.82
C GLU A 27 5.40 -0.38 -8.98
N PRO A 28 5.02 0.38 -10.02
CA PRO A 28 5.19 1.81 -10.14
C PRO A 28 4.31 2.55 -9.13
N LYS A 29 4.81 3.67 -8.60
CA LYS A 29 3.96 4.60 -7.86
C LYS A 29 2.74 4.94 -8.70
N LEU A 30 1.57 5.03 -8.07
CA LEU A 30 0.36 5.47 -8.74
C LEU A 30 0.69 6.79 -9.44
N ARG A 31 0.57 6.80 -10.77
CA ARG A 31 0.75 8.03 -11.55
C ARG A 31 -0.25 9.03 -10.98
N SER A 32 0.21 10.21 -10.57
CA SER A 32 -0.57 11.18 -9.78
C SER A 32 -1.96 11.38 -10.38
N GLY A 33 -2.96 10.70 -9.81
CA GLY A 33 -4.37 10.79 -10.20
C GLY A 33 -5.02 12.01 -9.54
N LEU A 34 -4.42 13.19 -9.71
CA LEU A 34 -5.00 14.43 -9.21
C LEU A 34 -6.24 14.77 -10.05
N PHE A 35 -7.39 14.25 -9.65
CA PHE A 35 -8.68 14.74 -10.14
C PHE A 35 -9.12 15.91 -9.27
N VAL A 36 -9.07 17.12 -9.82
CA VAL A 36 -9.73 18.28 -9.23
C VAL A 36 -11.12 18.34 -9.84
N HIS A 37 -12.14 18.03 -9.04
CA HIS A 37 -13.53 18.23 -9.41
C HIS A 37 -13.95 19.60 -8.84
N THR A 38 -14.11 20.59 -9.73
CA THR A 38 -14.58 21.95 -9.39
C THR A 38 -16.03 22.15 -9.84
N PHE A 39 -16.99 21.71 -9.04
CA PHE A 39 -18.35 22.28 -9.11
C PHE A 39 -18.92 22.42 -7.71
#